data_AF-A0A6B0T1I3-F1
#
_entry.id   AF-A0A6B0T1I3-F1
#
_cell.length_a   1.000
_cell.length_b   1.000
_cell.length_c   1.000
_cell.angle_alpha   90.00
_cell.angle_beta   90.00
_cell.angle_gamma   90.00
#
_symmetry.space_group_name_H-M   'P 1'
#
loop_
_entity.id
_entity.type
_entity.pdbx_description
1 polymer ?
#
loop_
_entity_poly.entity_id
_entity_poly.type
_entity_poly.pdbx_seq_one_letter_code
_entity_poly.pdbx_strand_id
1 'polypeptide(L)'
;MAITHSLARNETTNAVVSWGLLAVVILVAGASLLTNATAWGVFALIVVALVALPPVLTGDWKVMIPWPLAAFVTVPVAMRALGFAPELAGFVAVSGLALVAVVEINAFTAVVMSRRVAVVLAALTTLAFQSWWIVGQYYSDRWFATDLIQSQAELQWDLVAVAAVALVMGGFFLWYFDRVDHVGAWERPVVPEEDP
;
A
#
# COMPACT_ATOMS: atom_id res chain seq x y z
N MET A 1 -8.38 -21.04 -15.65
CA MET A 1 -7.90 -19.96 -14.76
C MET A 1 -9.08 -19.45 -13.94
N ALA A 2 -9.48 -20.19 -12.89
CA ALA A 2 -10.76 -20.03 -12.20
C ALA A 2 -10.65 -20.05 -10.66
N ILE A 3 -9.43 -20.12 -10.11
CA ILE A 3 -9.22 -20.37 -8.67
C ILE A 3 -9.22 -19.07 -7.84
N THR A 4 -8.93 -17.92 -8.45
CA THR A 4 -8.89 -16.62 -7.75
C THR A 4 -10.25 -16.00 -7.49
N HIS A 5 -11.31 -16.42 -8.18
CA HIS A 5 -12.65 -15.85 -8.03
C HIS A 5 -13.38 -16.26 -6.74
N SER A 6 -13.00 -17.37 -6.09
CA SER A 6 -13.71 -17.84 -4.88
C SER A 6 -13.09 -17.36 -3.56
N LEU A 7 -11.79 -17.09 -3.51
CA LEU A 7 -11.14 -16.69 -2.25
C LEU A 7 -11.52 -15.28 -1.77
N ALA A 8 -11.85 -14.36 -2.67
CA ALA A 8 -12.31 -13.03 -2.29
C ALA A 8 -13.76 -13.02 -1.76
N ARG A 9 -14.51 -14.11 -1.93
CA ARG A 9 -15.95 -14.19 -1.60
C ARG A 9 -16.21 -14.66 -0.15
N ASN A 10 -15.23 -15.26 0.51
CA ASN A 10 -15.37 -15.66 1.91
C ASN A 10 -14.58 -14.71 2.81
N GLU A 11 -15.28 -13.84 3.54
CA GLU A 11 -14.70 -12.82 4.42
C GLU A 11 -13.67 -13.40 5.38
N THR A 12 -13.92 -14.60 5.91
CA THR A 12 -12.98 -15.30 6.80
C THR A 12 -11.72 -15.76 6.07
N THR A 13 -11.84 -16.26 4.84
CA THR A 13 -10.67 -16.68 4.06
C THR A 13 -9.82 -15.48 3.68
N ASN A 14 -10.46 -14.39 3.24
CA ASN A 14 -9.78 -13.13 2.95
C ASN A 14 -9.00 -12.64 4.18
N ALA A 15 -9.67 -12.57 5.34
CA ALA A 15 -9.06 -12.12 6.58
C ALA A 15 -7.87 -12.99 6.98
N VAL A 16 -8.01 -14.32 6.98
CA VAL A 16 -6.93 -15.24 7.36
C VAL A 16 -5.70 -15.06 6.46
N VAL A 17 -5.88 -14.96 5.14
CA VAL A 17 -4.76 -14.77 4.20
C VAL A 17 -4.11 -13.41 4.42
N SER A 18 -4.89 -12.34 4.52
CA SER A 18 -4.36 -11.00 4.78
C SER A 18 -3.62 -10.93 6.11
N TRP A 19 -4.07 -11.63 7.16
CA TRP A 19 -3.39 -11.64 8.47
C TRP A 19 -2.08 -12.39 8.40
N GLY A 20 -2.04 -13.51 7.66
CA GLY A 20 -0.80 -14.22 7.39
C GLY A 20 0.22 -13.34 6.65
N LEU A 21 -0.24 -12.57 5.66
CA LEU A 21 0.61 -11.61 4.94
C LEU A 21 1.10 -10.48 5.85
N LEU A 22 0.23 -9.92 6.69
CA LEU A 22 0.60 -8.91 7.68
C LEU A 22 1.64 -9.43 8.68
N ALA A 23 1.50 -10.69 9.12
CA ALA A 23 2.48 -11.34 9.98
C ALA A 23 3.87 -11.43 9.32
N VAL A 24 3.94 -11.67 8.00
CA VAL A 24 5.20 -11.62 7.25
C VAL A 24 5.83 -10.22 7.31
N VAL A 25 5.03 -9.16 7.14
CA VAL A 25 5.53 -7.78 7.25
C VAL A 25 6.05 -7.48 8.66
N ILE A 26 5.37 -7.95 9.71
CA ILE A 26 5.82 -7.82 11.10
C ILE A 26 7.17 -8.52 11.30
N LEU A 27 7.35 -9.72 10.75
CA LEU A 27 8.63 -10.44 10.81
C LEU A 27 9.73 -9.69 10.07
N VAL A 28 9.44 -9.12 8.89
CA VAL A 28 10.38 -8.28 8.14
C VAL A 28 10.77 -7.04 8.95
N ALA A 29 9.82 -6.37 9.59
CA ALA A 29 10.07 -5.22 10.44
C ALA A 29 11.01 -5.58 11.59
N GLY A 30 10.70 -6.65 12.33
CA GLY A 30 11.53 -7.14 13.43
C GLY A 30 12.94 -7.52 12.97
N ALA A 31 13.06 -8.30 11.89
CA ALA A 31 14.35 -8.69 11.32
C ALA A 31 15.18 -7.48 10.89
N SER A 32 14.57 -6.50 10.23
CA SER A 32 15.26 -5.29 9.75
C SER A 32 15.78 -4.42 10.90
N LEU A 33 15.01 -4.32 11.99
CA LEU A 33 15.45 -3.61 13.19
C LEU A 33 16.62 -4.33 13.89
N LEU A 34 16.63 -5.67 13.87
CA LEU A 34 17.71 -6.48 14.45
C LEU A 34 19.00 -6.46 13.61
N THR A 35 18.90 -6.21 12.30
CA THR A 35 20.04 -6.17 11.36
C THR A 35 20.55 -4.76 11.06
N ASN A 36 20.18 -3.75 11.88
CA ASN A 36 20.53 -2.33 11.70
C ASN A 36 19.98 -1.66 10.43
N ALA A 37 19.04 -2.29 9.73
CA ALA A 37 18.29 -1.66 8.63
C ALA A 37 17.10 -0.84 9.19
N THR A 38 17.39 0.10 10.09
CA THR A 38 16.39 0.82 10.90
C THR A 38 15.35 1.56 10.06
N ALA A 39 15.78 2.29 9.03
CA ALA A 39 14.88 3.00 8.12
C ALA A 39 13.85 2.06 7.46
N TRP A 40 14.30 0.87 7.04
CA TRP A 40 13.42 -0.12 6.42
C TRP A 40 12.51 -0.80 7.45
N GLY A 41 13.01 -1.08 8.65
CA GLY A 41 12.20 -1.59 9.75
C GLY A 41 11.07 -0.62 10.14
N VAL A 42 11.36 0.68 10.24
CA VAL A 42 10.35 1.72 10.49
C VAL A 42 9.33 1.78 9.35
N PHE A 43 9.78 1.75 8.09
CA PHE A 43 8.87 1.70 6.94
C PHE A 43 7.92 0.49 7.01
N ALA A 44 8.43 -0.70 7.30
CA ALA A 44 7.60 -1.90 7.44
C ALA A 44 6.60 -1.78 8.61
N LEU A 45 6.97 -1.13 9.72
CA LEU A 45 6.03 -0.83 10.82
C LEU A 45 4.91 0.12 10.39
N ILE A 46 5.20 1.11 9.54
CA ILE A 46 4.17 2.01 8.98
C ILE A 46 3.19 1.22 8.12
N VAL A 47 3.70 0.29 7.29
CA VAL A 47 2.85 -0.64 6.52
C VAL A 47 1.95 -1.46 7.46
N VAL A 48 2.51 -2.01 8.54
CA VAL A 48 1.72 -2.77 9.53
C VAL A 48 0.62 -1.93 10.14
N ALA A 49 0.97 -0.71 10.59
CA ALA A 49 0.02 0.20 11.23
C ALA A 49 -1.14 0.56 10.29
N LEU A 50 -0.83 0.84 9.02
CA LEU A 50 -1.84 1.17 8.02
C LEU A 50 -2.73 -0.03 7.72
N VAL A 51 -2.16 -1.18 7.35
CA VAL A 51 -2.96 -2.38 7.01
C VAL A 51 -3.80 -2.90 8.19
N ALA A 52 -3.35 -2.67 9.43
CA ALA A 52 -4.10 -3.01 10.63
C ALA A 52 -5.17 -1.97 11.02
N LEU A 53 -5.24 -0.83 10.34
CA LEU A 53 -6.17 0.26 10.66
C LEU A 53 -7.64 -0.16 10.53
N PRO A 54 -8.09 -0.86 9.47
CA PRO A 54 -9.47 -1.32 9.36
C PRO A 54 -9.93 -2.23 10.51
N PRO A 55 -9.24 -3.33 10.87
CA PRO A 55 -9.68 -4.19 11.97
C PRO A 55 -9.56 -3.52 13.34
N VAL A 56 -8.62 -2.59 13.53
CA VAL A 56 -8.46 -1.84 14.79
C VAL A 56 -9.61 -0.84 14.97
N LEU A 57 -10.01 -0.11 13.92
CA LEU A 57 -11.08 0.88 14.02
C LEU A 57 -12.47 0.26 14.11
N THR A 58 -12.70 -0.86 13.43
CA THR A 58 -14.00 -1.54 13.41
C THR A 58 -14.19 -2.52 14.56
N GLY A 59 -13.09 -2.98 15.19
CA GLY A 59 -13.11 -4.02 16.21
C GLY A 59 -13.44 -5.41 15.66
N ASP A 60 -13.57 -5.57 14.35
CA ASP A 60 -13.81 -6.85 13.68
C ASP A 60 -12.58 -7.27 12.89
N TRP A 61 -11.95 -8.37 13.31
CA TRP A 61 -10.77 -8.95 12.67
C TRP A 61 -11.01 -9.41 11.22
N LYS A 62 -12.28 -9.60 10.82
CA LYS A 62 -12.65 -9.99 9.46
C LYS A 62 -12.65 -8.81 8.49
N VAL A 63 -12.80 -7.59 9.00
CA VAL A 63 -12.79 -6.37 8.20
C VAL A 63 -11.35 -6.01 7.87
N MET A 64 -10.84 -6.65 6.83
CA MET A 64 -9.46 -6.52 6.39
C MET A 64 -9.40 -6.18 4.91
N ILE A 65 -8.33 -5.49 4.49
CA ILE A 65 -8.10 -5.22 3.07
C ILE A 65 -8.10 -6.54 2.27
N PRO A 66 -8.56 -6.51 1.00
CA PRO A 66 -8.52 -7.67 0.14
C PRO A 66 -7.11 -8.27 0.09
N TRP A 67 -7.00 -9.59 0.24
CA TRP A 67 -5.72 -10.29 0.24
C TRP A 67 -4.83 -10.01 -0.99
N PRO A 68 -5.36 -9.73 -2.20
CA PRO A 68 -4.51 -9.36 -3.34
C PRO A 68 -3.81 -8.01 -3.13
N LEU A 69 -4.48 -7.07 -2.46
CA LEU A 69 -3.88 -5.78 -2.08
C LEU A 69 -2.87 -5.99 -0.95
N ALA A 70 -3.19 -6.80 0.05
CA ALA A 70 -2.24 -7.16 1.12
C ALA A 70 -0.98 -7.83 0.55
N ALA A 71 -1.14 -8.76 -0.41
CA ALA A 71 -0.05 -9.45 -1.06
C ALA A 71 0.80 -8.50 -1.89
N PHE A 72 0.15 -7.56 -2.59
CA PHE A 72 0.81 -6.54 -3.38
C PHE A 72 1.77 -5.67 -2.55
N VAL A 73 1.41 -5.34 -1.31
CA VAL A 73 2.31 -4.60 -0.41
C VAL A 73 3.35 -5.52 0.24
N THR A 74 2.93 -6.72 0.66
CA THR A 74 3.78 -7.64 1.42
C THR A 74 4.95 -8.19 0.59
N VAL A 75 4.70 -8.56 -0.68
CA VAL A 75 5.71 -9.20 -1.54
C VAL A 75 6.93 -8.28 -1.78
N PRO A 76 6.77 -7.03 -2.23
CA PRO A 76 7.90 -6.11 -2.38
C PRO A 76 8.61 -5.84 -1.06
N VAL A 77 7.87 -5.75 0.05
CA VAL A 77 8.46 -5.55 1.38
C VAL A 77 9.43 -6.69 1.74
N ALA A 78 8.97 -7.93 1.53
CA ALA A 78 9.78 -9.12 1.75
C ALA A 78 10.95 -9.23 0.75
N MET A 79 10.70 -8.96 -0.54
CA MET A 79 11.73 -9.01 -1.58
C MET A 79 12.90 -8.08 -1.28
N ARG A 80 12.63 -6.83 -0.88
CA ARG A 80 13.71 -5.89 -0.51
C ARG A 80 14.48 -6.38 0.71
N ALA A 81 13.79 -6.88 1.74
CA ALA A 81 14.43 -7.40 2.95
C ALA A 81 15.33 -8.63 2.67
N LEU A 82 14.96 -9.43 1.68
CA LEU A 82 15.74 -10.58 1.20
C LEU A 82 16.84 -10.20 0.19
N GLY A 83 16.95 -8.92 -0.20
CA GLY A 83 17.94 -8.44 -1.16
C GLY A 83 17.59 -8.69 -2.63
N PHE A 84 16.36 -9.08 -2.95
CA PHE A 84 15.91 -9.28 -4.34
C PHE A 84 15.48 -7.96 -4.97
N ALA A 85 16.31 -7.44 -5.89
CA ALA A 85 16.08 -6.17 -6.58
C ALA A 85 15.67 -5.04 -5.61
N PRO A 86 16.52 -4.72 -4.60
CA PRO A 86 16.11 -3.98 -3.41
C PRO A 86 15.57 -2.59 -3.72
N GLU A 87 16.15 -1.88 -4.69
CA GLU A 87 15.66 -0.57 -5.15
C GLU A 87 14.24 -0.66 -5.71
N LEU A 88 14.05 -1.50 -6.73
CA LEU A 88 12.75 -1.70 -7.37
C LEU A 88 11.69 -2.19 -6.36
N ALA A 89 12.05 -3.16 -5.52
CA ALA A 89 11.17 -3.67 -4.48
C ALA A 89 10.79 -2.57 -3.47
N GLY A 90 11.71 -1.65 -3.16
CA GLY A 90 11.43 -0.46 -2.35
C GLY A 90 10.40 0.46 -3.01
N PHE A 91 10.58 0.78 -4.30
CA PHE A 91 9.64 1.64 -5.04
C PHE A 91 8.23 1.04 -5.14
N VAL A 92 8.15 -0.28 -5.39
CA VAL A 92 6.86 -0.98 -5.44
C VAL A 92 6.22 -1.05 -4.05
N ALA A 93 7.00 -1.27 -2.98
CA ALA A 93 6.48 -1.26 -1.61
C ALA A 93 5.89 0.11 -1.22
N VAL A 94 6.59 1.21 -1.53
CA VAL A 94 6.11 2.58 -1.27
C VAL A 94 4.82 2.87 -2.05
N SER A 95 4.75 2.44 -3.31
CA SER A 95 3.55 2.57 -4.13
C SER A 95 2.37 1.77 -3.56
N GLY A 96 2.64 0.57 -3.04
CA GLY A 96 1.65 -0.26 -2.36
C GLY A 96 1.11 0.38 -1.08
N LEU A 97 1.99 0.94 -0.25
CA LEU A 97 1.62 1.69 0.95
C LEU A 97 0.68 2.86 0.61
N ALA A 98 1.04 3.65 -0.42
CA ALA A 98 0.23 4.79 -0.85
C ALA A 98 -1.15 4.36 -1.35
N LEU A 99 -1.24 3.24 -2.08
CA LEU A 99 -2.53 2.72 -2.52
C LEU A 99 -3.40 2.25 -1.36
N VAL A 100 -2.84 1.52 -0.40
CA VAL A 100 -3.57 1.11 0.81
C VAL A 100 -4.12 2.35 1.52
N ALA A 101 -3.32 3.40 1.68
CA ALA A 101 -3.76 4.63 2.33
C ALA A 101 -4.96 5.27 1.62
N VAL A 102 -4.91 5.34 0.29
CA VAL A 102 -6.02 5.90 -0.49
C VAL A 102 -7.27 5.03 -0.43
N VAL A 103 -7.10 3.70 -0.48
CA VAL A 103 -8.23 2.77 -0.35
C VAL A 103 -8.90 2.92 1.01
N GLU A 104 -8.12 3.04 2.08
CA GLU A 104 -8.63 3.25 3.43
C GLU A 104 -9.31 4.62 3.59
N ILE A 105 -8.75 5.70 3.01
CA ILE A 105 -9.42 7.00 2.97
C ILE A 105 -10.79 6.87 2.28
N ASN A 106 -10.85 6.25 1.10
CA ASN A 106 -12.13 6.08 0.42
C ASN A 106 -13.12 5.19 1.19
N ALA A 107 -12.63 4.23 2.00
CA ALA A 107 -13.47 3.34 2.79
C ALA A 107 -13.97 3.97 4.09
N PHE A 108 -13.16 4.79 4.76
CA PHE A 108 -13.42 5.31 6.11
C PHE A 108 -13.81 6.79 6.16
N THR A 109 -13.82 7.49 5.02
CA THR A 109 -14.26 8.89 4.94
C THR A 109 -15.48 9.03 4.04
N ALA A 110 -16.27 10.10 4.21
CA ALA A 110 -17.44 10.41 3.38
C ALA A 110 -17.10 10.81 1.92
N VAL A 111 -15.85 10.63 1.51
CA VAL A 111 -15.34 11.04 0.21
C VAL A 111 -15.66 9.96 -0.81
N VAL A 112 -16.61 10.24 -1.71
CA VAL A 112 -16.95 9.33 -2.80
C VAL A 112 -15.97 9.56 -3.96
N MET A 113 -14.97 8.68 -4.11
CA MET A 113 -14.04 8.73 -5.25
C MET A 113 -14.42 7.72 -6.33
N SER A 114 -14.41 8.18 -7.58
CA SER A 114 -14.37 7.24 -8.71
C SER A 114 -13.04 6.49 -8.68
N ARG A 115 -13.04 5.25 -9.18
CA ARG A 115 -11.84 4.40 -9.23
C ARG A 115 -10.64 5.07 -9.87
N ARG A 116 -10.86 5.82 -10.95
CA ARG A 116 -9.80 6.59 -11.65
C ARG A 116 -9.20 7.66 -10.74
N VAL A 117 -10.03 8.36 -9.98
CA VAL A 117 -9.58 9.39 -9.03
C VAL A 117 -8.77 8.75 -7.89
N ALA A 118 -9.22 7.62 -7.34
CA ALA A 118 -8.47 6.91 -6.30
C ALA A 118 -7.07 6.49 -6.79
N VAL A 119 -6.97 5.92 -7.99
CA VAL A 119 -5.68 5.54 -8.57
C VAL A 119 -4.78 6.74 -8.81
N VAL A 120 -5.31 7.82 -9.38
CA VAL A 120 -4.53 9.06 -9.61
C VAL A 120 -4.06 9.64 -8.29
N LEU A 121 -4.93 9.68 -7.27
CA LEU A 121 -4.56 10.16 -5.95
C LEU A 121 -3.46 9.30 -5.31
N ALA A 122 -3.53 7.98 -5.46
CA ALA A 122 -2.49 7.08 -4.96
C ALA A 122 -1.14 7.34 -5.63
N ALA A 123 -1.14 7.55 -6.95
CA ALA A 123 0.08 7.91 -7.68
C ALA A 123 0.64 9.26 -7.22
N LEU A 124 -0.22 10.28 -7.05
CA LEU A 124 0.19 11.59 -6.53
C LEU A 124 0.71 11.51 -5.09
N THR A 125 0.07 10.69 -4.25
CA THR A 125 0.50 10.47 -2.86
C THR A 125 1.86 9.76 -2.81
N THR A 126 2.09 8.80 -3.71
CA THR A 126 3.40 8.13 -3.86
C THR A 126 4.50 9.13 -4.19
N LEU A 127 4.25 9.99 -5.19
CA LEU A 127 5.19 11.04 -5.60
C LEU A 127 5.44 12.05 -4.46
N ALA A 128 4.40 12.42 -3.73
CA ALA A 128 4.50 13.33 -2.59
C ALA A 128 5.34 12.71 -1.46
N PHE A 129 5.10 11.43 -1.14
CA PHE A 129 5.86 10.71 -0.12
C PHE A 129 7.34 10.55 -0.50
N GLN A 130 7.62 10.22 -1.76
CA GLN A 130 8.99 10.17 -2.28
C GLN A 130 9.69 11.54 -2.17
N SER A 131 8.97 12.62 -2.51
CA SER A 131 9.52 13.98 -2.41
C SER A 131 9.86 14.33 -0.96
N TRP A 132 8.99 13.97 -0.01
CA TRP A 132 9.26 14.12 1.43
C TRP A 132 10.44 13.29 1.91
N TRP A 133 10.56 12.05 1.43
CA TRP A 133 11.68 11.17 1.77
C TRP A 133 13.01 11.79 1.37
N ILE A 134 13.10 12.34 0.15
CA ILE A 134 14.29 13.06 -0.33
C ILE A 134 14.63 14.26 0.55
N VAL A 135 13.64 15.04 0.99
CA VAL A 135 13.85 16.16 1.91
C VAL A 135 14.42 15.66 3.25
N GLY A 136 13.90 14.54 3.77
CA GLY A 136 14.42 13.89 4.97
C GLY A 136 15.88 13.45 4.81
N GLN A 137 16.21 12.81 3.68
CA GLN A 137 17.59 12.42 3.36
C GLN A 137 18.52 13.64 3.28
N TYR A 138 18.09 14.71 2.62
CA TYR A 138 18.86 15.96 2.50
C TYR A 138 19.20 16.55 3.87
N TYR A 139 18.21 16.69 4.76
CA TYR A 139 18.47 17.21 6.10
C TYR A 139 19.27 16.23 6.95
N SER A 140 19.13 14.93 6.71
CA SER A 140 19.95 13.92 7.38
C SER A 140 21.43 14.05 7.01
N ASP A 141 21.73 14.18 5.71
CA ASP A 141 23.11 14.36 5.23
C ASP A 141 23.69 15.69 5.76
N ARG A 142 22.85 16.74 5.86
CA ARG A 142 23.23 18.07 6.37
C ARG A 142 23.55 18.07 7.88
N TRP A 143 22.76 17.38 8.70
CA TRP A 143 22.82 17.50 10.17
C TRP A 143 23.45 16.30 10.87
N PHE A 144 23.34 15.10 10.30
CA PHE A 144 23.85 13.86 10.87
C PHE A 144 25.04 13.29 10.09
N ALA A 145 25.53 14.01 9.06
CA ALA A 145 26.64 13.60 8.20
C ALA A 145 26.45 12.18 7.62
N THR A 146 25.20 11.84 7.29
CA THR A 146 24.89 10.65 6.50
C THR A 146 25.25 10.88 5.04
N ASP A 147 25.28 9.80 4.26
CA ASP A 147 25.61 9.82 2.83
C ASP A 147 24.49 9.15 2.02
N LEU A 148 23.25 9.60 2.26
CA LEU A 148 22.04 9.01 1.69
C LEU A 148 21.77 9.49 0.26
N ILE A 149 22.16 10.73 -0.08
CA ILE A 149 22.06 11.29 -1.44
C ILE A 149 23.45 11.30 -2.07
N GLN A 150 23.71 10.37 -2.97
CA GLN A 150 25.02 10.18 -3.62
C GLN A 150 25.27 11.21 -4.74
N SER A 151 24.28 11.48 -5.59
CA SER A 151 24.40 12.49 -6.65
C SER A 151 23.06 13.09 -7.08
N GLN A 152 23.12 14.30 -7.66
CA GLN A 152 21.93 14.95 -8.23
C GLN A 152 21.32 14.13 -9.37
N ALA A 153 22.16 13.54 -10.23
CA ALA A 153 21.69 12.77 -11.38
C ALA A 153 20.97 11.48 -10.95
N GLU A 154 21.49 10.79 -9.94
CA GLU A 154 20.88 9.57 -9.38
C GLU A 154 19.52 9.88 -8.76
N LEU A 155 19.43 10.94 -7.95
CA LEU A 155 18.16 11.39 -7.38
C LEU A 155 17.12 11.75 -8.46
N GLN A 156 17.54 12.38 -9.56
CA GLN A 156 16.64 12.66 -10.68
C GLN A 156 16.13 11.37 -11.35
N TRP A 157 17.00 10.38 -11.53
CA TRP A 157 16.62 9.08 -12.06
C TRP A 157 15.71 8.29 -11.11
N ASP A 158 15.92 8.39 -9.80
CA ASP A 158 15.03 7.80 -8.79
C ASP A 158 13.62 8.38 -8.88
N LEU A 159 13.49 9.70 -9.02
CA LEU A 159 12.19 10.35 -9.22
C LEU A 159 11.49 9.87 -10.49
N VAL A 160 12.24 9.71 -11.59
CA VAL A 160 11.71 9.15 -12.84
C VAL A 160 11.27 7.70 -12.65
N ALA A 161 12.08 6.88 -11.96
CA ALA A 161 11.77 5.49 -11.69
C ALA A 161 10.51 5.35 -10.82
N VAL A 162 10.39 6.14 -9.74
CA VAL A 162 9.21 6.17 -8.87
C VAL A 162 7.98 6.62 -9.66
N ALA A 163 8.09 7.65 -10.49
CA ALA A 163 6.98 8.10 -11.33
C ALA A 163 6.53 7.01 -12.31
N ALA A 164 7.48 6.34 -12.97
CA ALA A 164 7.19 5.24 -13.88
C ALA A 164 6.50 4.08 -13.15
N VAL A 165 7.00 3.68 -11.98
CA VAL A 165 6.40 2.62 -11.16
C VAL A 165 5.00 3.03 -10.72
N ALA A 166 4.78 4.26 -10.25
CA ALA A 166 3.47 4.75 -9.84
C ALA A 166 2.46 4.72 -10.99
N LEU A 167 2.87 5.09 -12.20
CA LEU A 167 2.02 5.04 -13.39
C LEU A 167 1.69 3.60 -13.82
N VAL A 168 2.70 2.73 -13.90
CA VAL A 168 2.53 1.32 -14.25
C VAL A 168 1.60 0.63 -13.24
N MET A 169 1.83 0.88 -11.95
CA MET A 169 1.02 0.30 -10.90
C MET A 169 -0.40 0.85 -10.90
N GLY A 170 -0.58 2.15 -11.09
CA GLY A 170 -1.91 2.73 -11.23
C GLY A 170 -2.69 2.10 -12.39
N GLY A 171 -2.05 1.93 -13.55
CA GLY A 171 -2.63 1.22 -14.69
C GLY A 171 -2.98 -0.23 -14.38
N PHE A 172 -2.08 -0.97 -13.73
CA PHE A 172 -2.34 -2.34 -13.29
C PHE A 172 -3.55 -2.42 -12.34
N PHE A 173 -3.69 -1.48 -11.41
CA PHE A 173 -4.82 -1.49 -10.47
C PHE A 173 -6.14 -1.13 -11.14
N LEU A 174 -6.15 -0.17 -12.08
CA LEU A 174 -7.33 0.09 -12.90
C LEU A 174 -7.77 -1.20 -13.61
N TRP A 175 -6.83 -1.89 -14.26
CA TRP A 175 -7.11 -3.15 -14.95
C TRP A 175 -7.58 -4.25 -13.99
N TYR A 176 -6.91 -4.41 -12.85
CA TYR A 176 -7.21 -5.44 -11.86
C TYR A 176 -8.63 -5.24 -11.31
N PHE A 177 -8.94 -4.03 -10.88
CA PHE A 177 -10.25 -3.73 -10.33
C PHE A 177 -11.35 -3.83 -11.40
N ASP A 178 -11.06 -3.50 -12.67
CA ASP A 178 -12.03 -3.65 -13.78
C ASP A 178 -12.33 -5.13 -14.06
N ARG A 179 -11.41 -6.03 -13.71
CA ARG A 179 -11.55 -7.47 -13.89
C ARG A 179 -12.13 -8.19 -12.66
N VAL A 180 -12.06 -7.55 -11.50
CA VAL A 180 -12.57 -8.04 -10.21
C VAL A 180 -13.72 -7.14 -9.79
N ASP A 181 -14.85 -7.29 -10.47
CA ASP A 181 -16.06 -6.57 -10.09
C ASP A 181 -16.61 -7.08 -8.75
N HIS A 182 -16.99 -6.09 -7.90
CA HIS A 182 -17.74 -6.12 -6.62
C HIS A 182 -16.98 -6.44 -5.32
N VAL A 183 -16.79 -5.40 -4.47
CA VAL A 183 -17.00 -5.44 -3.00
C VAL A 183 -17.26 -4.00 -2.49
N GLY A 184 -18.47 -3.71 -1.98
CA GLY A 184 -18.72 -2.54 -1.13
C GLY A 184 -19.44 -1.34 -1.76
N ALA A 185 -20.30 -1.52 -2.75
CA ALA A 185 -21.38 -0.56 -2.93
C ALA A 185 -22.39 -0.84 -1.82
N TRP A 186 -22.34 -0.04 -0.76
CA TRP A 186 -23.37 0.03 0.28
C TRP A 186 -24.74 -0.12 -0.37
N GLU A 187 -25.45 -1.19 -0.03
CA GLU A 187 -26.90 -1.24 -0.22
C GLU A 187 -27.44 0.02 0.44
N ARG A 188 -27.73 1.04 -0.38
CA ARG A 188 -28.57 2.12 0.09
C ARG A 188 -29.88 1.44 0.48
N PRO A 189 -30.39 1.64 1.70
CA PRO A 189 -31.74 1.21 2.00
C PRO A 189 -32.64 1.83 0.94
N VAL A 190 -33.34 0.98 0.20
CA VAL A 190 -34.41 1.39 -0.70
C VAL A 190 -35.41 2.07 0.22
N VAL A 191 -35.43 3.41 0.19
CA VAL A 191 -36.50 4.17 0.84
C VAL A 191 -37.77 3.73 0.13
N PRO A 192 -38.74 3.11 0.82
CA PRO A 192 -40.02 2.83 0.20
C PRO A 192 -40.56 4.16 -0.29
N GLU A 193 -40.83 4.27 -1.59
CA GLU A 193 -41.66 5.36 -2.10
C GLU A 193 -42.98 5.24 -1.35
N GLU A 194 -43.25 6.18 -0.45
CA GLU A 194 -44.59 6.39 0.07
C GLU A 194 -45.44 6.83 -1.12
N ASP A 195 -46.21 5.86 -1.65
CA ASP A 195 -47.19 6.09 -2.71
C ASP A 195 -48.27 7.06 -2.16
N PRO A 196 -48.57 8.16 -2.86
CA PRO A 196 -49.46 9.22 -2.35
C PRO A 196 -50.95 8.85 -2.27
#